data_AF-A0A2V8PUZ4-F1
#
_entry.id   AF-A0A2V8PUZ4-F1
#
_cell.length_a   1.000
_cell.length_b   1.000
_cell.length_c   1.000
_cell.angle_alpha   90.00
_cell.angle_beta   90.00
_cell.angle_gamma   90.00
#
_symmetry.space_group_name_H-M   'P 1'
#
loop_
_entity.id
_entity.type
_entity.pdbx_description
1 polymer ?
#
loop_
_entity_poly.entity_id
_entity_poly.type
_entity_poly.pdbx_seq_one_letter_code
_entity_poly.pdbx_strand_id
1 'polypeptide(L)'
;MRFANRVLLCALAIFVLAGIALGQTPRGEGDPRNLSPSVGTGGSEGGPTGLFTIYDGQTLRKGEFTFGFAYSNFDRDPGNVDITDWIATFNVGLNDHLELFYKTNAYRGIKVNNPQNLSSFYLPNTQGYFSSTLLGSGPAIILAPSGPNVGTLAGTAVFRPPFCPACAPTGALATYYSSGQPFVGFPFTGSLGPNFGVGPGARGTLFGFPGFSVTLGPPTTVGNRFGAADRFPGVGSPVGSILPGIVLATTTLPTTALTLPIIVPVTFTTAPSYLPDAPFVSRLYGESSFNNSVVGAKWRLTGPRNPFGFGFIPFYRWYSDKAKDATGFNQLQRGSGPGANFGDFGLVMFADARLSRSVNVSANLGYILNSNTFRLISGSRVLVRFGPLNM
;
A
#
# COMPACT_ATOMS: atom_id res chain seq x y z
N MET A 1 32.12 9.68 -24.80
CA MET A 1 31.65 10.73 -23.85
C MET A 1 30.88 10.20 -22.63
N ARG A 2 30.09 9.12 -22.72
CA ARG A 2 29.33 8.58 -21.56
C ARG A 2 30.21 8.10 -20.38
N PHE A 3 31.43 7.62 -20.65
CA PHE A 3 32.35 7.15 -19.61
C PHE A 3 32.98 8.30 -18.82
N ALA A 4 33.46 9.35 -19.50
CA ALA A 4 34.02 10.55 -18.87
C ALA A 4 33.01 11.25 -17.95
N ASN A 5 31.74 11.34 -18.36
CA ASN A 5 30.68 11.92 -17.52
C ASN A 5 30.40 11.07 -16.27
N ARG A 6 30.47 9.74 -16.35
CA ARG A 6 30.31 8.84 -15.19
C ARG A 6 31.49 8.96 -14.22
N VAL A 7 32.71 9.03 -14.74
CA VAL A 7 33.92 9.21 -13.93
C VAL A 7 33.91 10.58 -13.23
N LEU A 8 33.50 11.64 -13.94
CA LEU A 8 33.36 12.98 -13.38
C LEU A 8 32.31 13.02 -12.25
N LEU A 9 31.16 12.35 -12.44
CA LEU A 9 30.12 12.25 -11.41
C LEU A 9 30.63 11.49 -10.17
N CYS A 10 31.35 10.39 -10.34
CA CYS A 10 31.95 9.66 -9.23
C CYS A 10 33.03 10.50 -8.52
N ALA A 11 33.90 11.18 -9.26
CA ALA A 11 34.94 12.03 -8.69
C ALA A 11 34.35 13.22 -7.92
N LEU A 12 33.30 13.85 -8.46
CA LEU A 12 32.55 14.90 -7.78
C LEU A 12 31.90 14.37 -6.49
N ALA A 13 31.28 13.19 -6.55
CA ALA A 13 30.69 12.56 -5.37
C ALA A 13 31.75 12.27 -4.29
N ILE A 14 32.92 11.73 -4.66
CA ILE A 14 34.03 11.48 -3.74
C ILE A 14 34.56 12.79 -3.15
N PHE A 15 34.75 13.84 -3.95
CA PHE A 15 35.23 15.13 -3.48
C PHE A 15 34.25 15.79 -2.50
N VAL A 16 32.94 15.74 -2.79
CA VAL A 16 31.90 16.23 -1.89
C VAL A 16 31.88 15.43 -0.58
N LEU A 17 31.96 14.09 -0.65
CA LEU A 17 32.02 13.23 0.54
C LEU A 17 33.27 13.48 1.39
N ALA A 18 34.43 13.71 0.77
CA ALA A 18 35.67 14.04 1.47
C ALA A 18 35.61 15.42 2.14
N GLY A 19 35.03 16.42 1.49
CA GLY A 19 34.79 17.74 2.08
C GLY A 19 33.86 17.69 3.29
N ILE A 20 32.84 16.84 3.25
CA ILE A 20 31.93 16.60 4.39
C ILE A 20 32.68 15.92 5.55
N ALA A 21 33.52 14.92 5.25
CA ALA A 21 34.30 14.21 6.28
C ALA A 21 35.29 15.13 7.02
N LEU A 22 35.92 16.08 6.32
CA LEU A 22 36.88 17.02 6.92
C LEU A 22 36.21 18.18 7.69
N GLY A 23 34.93 18.47 7.43
CA GLY A 23 34.16 19.51 8.12
C GLY A 23 33.52 19.07 9.44
N GLN A 24 33.86 17.88 9.92
CA GLN A 24 33.26 17.27 11.11
C GLN A 24 33.71 17.98 12.39
N THR A 25 32.77 18.16 13.33
CA THR A 25 33.10 18.41 14.74
C THR A 25 33.08 17.07 15.48
N PRO A 26 34.23 16.38 15.59
CA PRO A 26 34.28 15.03 16.15
C PRO A 26 33.86 15.04 17.61
N ARG A 27 33.18 13.97 18.03
CA ARG A 27 32.96 13.68 19.46
C ARG A 27 34.31 13.39 20.12
N GLY A 28 34.42 13.73 21.40
CA GLY A 28 35.61 13.37 22.17
C GLY A 28 35.75 11.85 22.25
N GLU A 29 36.98 11.35 22.25
CA GLU A 29 37.31 9.90 22.24
C GLU A 29 36.69 9.13 23.42
N GLY A 30 36.38 9.82 24.52
CA GLY A 30 35.71 9.26 25.70
C GLY A 30 34.19 9.36 25.69
N ASP A 31 33.54 9.61 24.56
CA ASP A 31 32.08 9.68 24.45
C ASP A 31 31.45 8.30 24.23
N PRO A 32 30.89 7.64 25.27
CA PRO A 32 30.35 6.28 25.16
C PRO A 32 28.98 6.21 24.45
N ARG A 33 28.52 7.31 23.84
CA ARG A 33 27.17 7.40 23.26
C ARG A 33 27.13 6.69 21.91
N ASN A 34 26.60 5.47 21.90
CA ASN A 34 26.26 4.77 20.66
C ASN A 34 25.00 5.42 20.07
N LEU A 35 25.14 6.09 18.91
CA LEU A 35 24.03 6.74 18.25
C LEU A 35 23.13 5.68 17.62
N SER A 36 21.91 5.57 18.13
CA SER A 36 20.88 4.80 17.43
C SER A 36 20.57 5.49 16.09
N PRO A 37 20.41 4.74 14.99
CA PRO A 37 19.96 5.31 13.71
C PRO A 37 18.73 6.19 13.93
N SER A 38 18.77 7.43 13.41
CA SER A 38 17.63 8.34 13.49
C SER A 38 16.47 7.95 12.57
N VAL A 39 16.55 6.80 11.91
CA VAL A 39 15.45 6.13 11.25
C VAL A 39 15.65 4.63 11.47
N GLY A 40 14.63 3.92 11.93
CA GLY A 40 14.78 2.52 12.31
C GLY A 40 15.02 1.69 11.07
N THR A 41 16.01 0.83 11.20
CA THR A 41 16.45 -0.15 10.20
C THR A 41 15.47 -1.33 10.07
N GLY A 42 14.50 -1.47 10.98
CA GLY A 42 13.42 -2.43 10.87
C GLY A 42 12.13 -1.84 11.41
N GLY A 43 11.22 -1.42 10.52
CA GLY A 43 9.91 -0.89 10.88
C GLY A 43 9.38 0.21 9.96
N SER A 44 8.06 0.22 9.73
CA SER A 44 7.36 1.35 9.12
C SER A 44 7.21 2.46 10.17
N GLU A 45 7.46 3.72 9.81
CA GLU A 45 7.22 4.85 10.71
C GLU A 45 5.72 4.95 11.01
N GLY A 46 5.35 4.70 12.27
CA GLY A 46 3.96 4.69 12.74
C GLY A 46 3.04 3.64 12.09
N GLY A 47 3.61 2.57 11.52
CA GLY A 47 2.84 1.43 10.99
C GLY A 47 2.43 0.42 12.08
N PRO A 48 1.38 -0.39 11.87
CA PRO A 48 0.91 -1.44 12.80
C PRO A 48 1.83 -2.68 12.82
N THR A 49 3.12 -2.51 12.53
CA THR A 49 4.08 -3.60 12.31
C THR A 49 5.06 -3.70 13.48
N GLY A 50 5.25 -4.94 13.98
CA GLY A 50 5.86 -5.28 15.27
C GLY A 50 7.38 -5.13 15.40
N LEU A 51 8.00 -4.18 14.71
CA LEU A 51 9.36 -3.71 15.00
C LEU A 51 9.34 -2.23 14.63
N PHE A 52 9.52 -1.35 15.61
CA PHE A 52 9.23 0.07 15.45
C PHE A 52 10.51 0.88 15.61
N THR A 53 10.62 1.99 14.88
CA THR A 53 11.70 2.95 15.11
C THR A 53 11.47 3.69 16.42
N ILE A 54 12.35 3.49 17.39
CA ILE A 54 12.47 4.37 18.55
C ILE A 54 13.60 5.34 18.24
N TYR A 55 13.26 6.62 18.10
CA TYR A 55 14.26 7.64 17.85
C TYR A 55 14.92 7.99 19.18
N ASP A 56 16.22 7.69 19.31
CA ASP A 56 17.06 8.23 20.38
C ASP A 56 17.02 9.77 20.34
N GLY A 57 17.19 10.45 21.47
CA GLY A 57 17.18 11.91 21.50
C GLY A 57 18.40 12.58 20.88
N GLN A 58 19.44 11.82 20.51
CA GLN A 58 20.70 12.39 20.02
C GLN A 58 20.70 12.64 18.51
N THR A 59 21.31 13.74 18.12
CA THR A 59 21.54 14.14 16.73
C THR A 59 22.99 13.88 16.34
N LEU A 60 23.23 13.66 15.06
CA LEU A 60 24.56 13.75 14.46
C LEU A 60 25.12 15.17 14.67
N ARG A 61 26.43 15.27 14.98
CA ARG A 61 27.15 16.54 15.08
C ARG A 61 27.30 17.19 13.72
N LYS A 62 27.69 18.47 13.70
CA LYS A 62 28.02 19.15 12.45
C LYS A 62 29.01 18.32 11.62
N GLY A 63 28.61 17.97 10.40
CA GLY A 63 29.40 17.20 9.43
C GLY A 63 29.40 15.68 9.65
N GLU A 64 28.92 15.17 10.79
CA GLU A 64 28.77 13.72 10.99
C GLU A 64 27.73 13.19 10.00
N PHE A 65 27.98 12.02 9.43
CA PHE A 65 27.03 11.34 8.57
C PHE A 65 26.97 9.86 8.91
N THR A 66 25.86 9.23 8.57
CA THR A 66 25.67 7.80 8.77
C THR A 66 24.96 7.21 7.57
N PHE A 67 25.47 6.09 7.08
CA PHE A 67 24.81 5.26 6.09
C PHE A 67 24.37 3.97 6.78
N GLY A 68 23.12 3.58 6.57
CA GLY A 68 22.57 2.35 7.12
C GLY A 68 21.94 1.52 6.03
N PHE A 69 22.22 0.22 6.07
CA PHE A 69 21.53 -0.77 5.26
C PHE A 69 20.91 -1.81 6.19
N ALA A 70 19.67 -2.19 5.89
CA ALA A 70 18.96 -3.14 6.72
C ALA A 70 18.13 -4.11 5.90
N TYR A 71 18.02 -5.31 6.42
CA TYR A 71 17.23 -6.40 5.88
C TYR A 71 16.15 -6.75 6.88
N SER A 72 14.91 -6.85 6.40
CA SER A 72 13.78 -7.29 7.20
C SER A 72 12.97 -8.30 6.41
N ASN A 73 12.69 -9.45 7.02
CA ASN A 73 11.73 -10.41 6.54
C ASN A 73 10.64 -10.56 7.61
N PHE A 74 9.38 -10.43 7.22
CA PHE A 74 8.25 -10.51 8.13
C PHE A 74 6.98 -10.97 7.43
N ASP A 75 6.15 -11.69 8.17
CA ASP A 75 4.84 -12.14 7.70
C ASP A 75 3.73 -11.13 8.02
N ARG A 76 2.72 -11.09 7.16
CA ARG A 76 1.55 -10.23 7.26
C ARG A 76 0.27 -10.99 6.97
N ASP A 77 -0.70 -10.74 7.83
CA ASP A 77 -2.10 -11.00 7.53
C ASP A 77 -2.83 -9.72 7.11
N PRO A 78 -3.91 -9.84 6.32
CA PRO A 78 -4.48 -11.07 5.77
C PRO A 78 -3.68 -11.65 4.59
N GLY A 79 -3.79 -12.96 4.36
CA GLY A 79 -3.24 -13.62 3.17
C GLY A 79 -1.92 -14.38 3.38
N ASN A 80 -1.44 -14.49 4.62
CA ASN A 80 -0.15 -15.10 4.96
C ASN A 80 0.95 -14.65 3.98
N VAL A 81 1.18 -13.34 3.96
CA VAL A 81 2.05 -12.67 3.01
C VAL A 81 3.43 -12.47 3.64
N ASP A 82 4.43 -13.08 3.04
CA ASP A 82 5.84 -12.89 3.40
C ASP A 82 6.38 -11.68 2.65
N ILE A 83 6.91 -10.71 3.40
CA ILE A 83 7.49 -9.48 2.86
C ILE A 83 8.96 -9.42 3.26
N THR A 84 9.80 -9.25 2.24
CA THR A 84 11.22 -8.99 2.41
C THR A 84 11.53 -7.57 1.96
N ASP A 85 12.04 -6.74 2.87
CA ASP A 85 12.42 -5.36 2.61
C ASP A 85 13.92 -5.13 2.81
N TRP A 86 14.51 -4.41 1.87
CA TRP A 86 15.88 -3.92 1.91
C TRP A 86 15.81 -2.40 2.06
N ILE A 87 16.23 -1.90 3.22
CA ILE A 87 16.07 -0.50 3.58
C ILE A 87 17.43 0.17 3.55
N ALA A 88 17.53 1.24 2.77
CA ALA A 88 18.70 2.11 2.73
C ALA A 88 18.38 3.43 3.44
N THR A 89 19.32 3.90 4.26
CA THR A 89 19.19 5.13 5.04
C THR A 89 20.47 5.97 4.92
N PHE A 90 20.30 7.28 4.93
CA PHE A 90 21.37 8.24 4.98
C PHE A 90 21.00 9.40 5.89
N ASN A 91 21.90 9.74 6.79
CA ASN A 91 21.72 10.81 7.75
C ASN A 91 22.93 11.74 7.73
N VAL A 92 22.69 13.04 7.94
CA VAL A 92 23.76 14.05 8.04
C VAL A 92 23.43 15.11 9.08
N GLY A 93 24.38 15.39 9.97
CA GLY A 93 24.28 16.49 10.93
C GLY A 93 24.65 17.83 10.28
N LEU A 94 23.69 18.74 10.18
CA LEU A 94 23.94 20.11 9.70
C LEU A 94 24.58 20.97 10.79
N ASN A 95 24.19 20.72 12.04
CA ASN A 95 24.79 21.29 13.23
C ASN A 95 24.55 20.33 14.40
N ASP A 96 25.03 20.69 15.59
CA ASP A 96 24.92 19.84 16.77
C ASP A 96 23.49 19.56 17.26
N HIS A 97 22.50 20.28 16.74
CA HIS A 97 21.09 20.21 17.10
C HIS A 97 20.19 19.69 15.98
N LEU A 98 20.67 19.71 14.73
CA LEU A 98 19.87 19.46 13.54
C LEU A 98 20.53 18.41 12.67
N GLU A 99 19.82 17.31 12.48
CA GLU A 99 20.18 16.21 11.60
C GLU A 99 19.12 16.10 10.51
N LEU A 100 19.54 15.94 9.26
CA LEU A 100 18.66 15.56 8.16
C LEU A 100 18.79 14.07 7.91
N PHE A 101 17.70 13.44 7.51
CA PHE A 101 17.70 12.03 7.15
C PHE A 101 16.89 11.77 5.89
N TYR A 102 17.30 10.71 5.22
CA TYR A 102 16.63 10.11 4.09
C TYR A 102 16.56 8.59 4.30
N LYS A 103 15.41 8.00 3.97
CA LYS A 103 15.20 6.57 3.94
C LYS A 103 14.51 6.18 2.65
N THR A 104 14.86 5.02 2.12
CA THR A 104 14.10 4.39 1.05
C THR A 104 14.04 2.88 1.22
N ASN A 105 12.92 2.28 0.85
CA ASN A 105 12.89 0.84 0.57
C ASN A 105 13.55 0.65 -0.80
N ALA A 106 14.82 0.27 -0.78
CA ALA A 106 15.63 0.06 -1.98
C ALA A 106 15.11 -1.14 -2.77
N TYR A 107 14.71 -2.20 -2.08
CA TYR A 107 14.08 -3.37 -2.68
C TYR A 107 12.99 -3.92 -1.76
N ARG A 108 11.92 -4.44 -2.38
CA ARG A 108 10.88 -5.20 -1.72
C ARG A 108 10.53 -6.43 -2.55
N GLY A 109 10.58 -7.60 -1.92
CA GLY A 109 9.98 -8.84 -2.39
C GLY A 109 8.73 -9.15 -1.59
N ILE A 110 7.66 -9.56 -2.28
CA ILE A 110 6.42 -10.03 -1.65
C ILE A 110 6.08 -11.42 -2.19
N LYS A 111 5.73 -12.33 -1.28
CA LYS A 111 5.14 -13.63 -1.56
C LYS A 111 3.79 -13.76 -0.88
N VAL A 112 2.73 -14.01 -1.65
CA VAL A 112 1.38 -14.22 -1.15
C VAL A 112 1.06 -15.71 -1.14
N ASN A 113 0.85 -16.30 0.04
CA ASN A 113 0.53 -17.72 0.15
C ASN A 113 -0.99 -17.99 0.00
N ASN A 114 -1.84 -17.11 0.54
CA ASN A 114 -3.30 -17.26 0.53
C ASN A 114 -3.98 -16.10 -0.22
N PRO A 115 -3.91 -16.06 -1.57
CA PRO A 115 -4.42 -14.95 -2.38
C PRO A 115 -5.94 -14.73 -2.25
N GLN A 116 -6.70 -15.77 -1.90
CA GLN A 116 -8.15 -15.70 -1.71
C GLN A 116 -8.57 -14.78 -0.55
N ASN A 117 -7.65 -14.50 0.38
CA ASN A 117 -7.92 -13.61 1.51
C ASN A 117 -7.62 -12.13 1.21
N LEU A 118 -7.23 -11.80 -0.03
CA LEU A 118 -6.84 -10.45 -0.45
C LEU A 118 -7.74 -9.92 -1.58
N SER A 119 -8.41 -8.80 -1.33
CA SER A 119 -9.37 -8.15 -2.23
C SER A 119 -8.79 -7.78 -3.60
N SER A 120 -7.52 -7.45 -3.67
CA SER A 120 -6.82 -7.11 -4.92
C SER A 120 -6.79 -8.26 -5.93
N PHE A 121 -6.84 -9.53 -5.47
CA PHE A 121 -6.95 -10.70 -6.35
C PHE A 121 -8.32 -10.84 -7.03
N TYR A 122 -9.29 -10.04 -6.59
CA TYR A 122 -10.63 -9.97 -7.16
C TYR A 122 -10.79 -8.75 -8.08
N LEU A 123 -9.72 -8.00 -8.37
CA LEU A 123 -9.77 -6.92 -9.35
C LEU A 123 -9.95 -7.45 -10.79
N PRO A 124 -10.52 -6.65 -11.70
CA PRO A 124 -10.78 -7.06 -13.09
C PRO A 124 -9.56 -7.46 -13.91
N ASN A 125 -8.37 -6.96 -13.56
CA ASN A 125 -7.11 -7.33 -14.21
C ASN A 125 -6.35 -8.43 -13.45
N THR A 126 -7.00 -9.16 -12.56
CA THR A 126 -6.39 -10.32 -11.90
C THR A 126 -7.10 -11.59 -12.33
N GLN A 127 -6.31 -12.58 -12.74
CA GLN A 127 -6.83 -13.89 -13.14
C GLN A 127 -6.36 -14.95 -12.15
N GLY A 128 -7.29 -15.79 -11.73
CA GLY A 128 -7.03 -17.04 -11.02
C GLY A 128 -7.19 -18.23 -11.95
N TYR A 129 -6.55 -19.34 -11.59
CA TYR A 129 -6.77 -20.63 -12.24
C TYR A 129 -8.05 -21.26 -11.70
N PHE A 130 -9.01 -21.55 -12.59
CA PHE A 130 -10.22 -22.34 -12.32
C PHE A 130 -10.04 -23.81 -12.71
N SER A 131 -9.00 -24.12 -13.48
CA SER A 131 -8.49 -25.47 -13.75
C SER A 131 -6.99 -25.38 -14.08
N SER A 132 -6.35 -26.50 -14.43
CA SER A 132 -4.93 -26.53 -14.83
C SER A 132 -4.57 -25.64 -16.03
N THR A 133 -5.54 -25.26 -16.85
CA THR A 133 -5.34 -24.44 -18.06
C THR A 133 -6.27 -23.23 -18.17
N LEU A 134 -7.26 -23.13 -17.28
CA LEU A 134 -8.34 -22.16 -17.41
C LEU A 134 -8.15 -20.97 -16.48
N LEU A 135 -7.95 -19.80 -17.07
CA LEU A 135 -7.85 -18.52 -16.38
C LEU A 135 -9.18 -17.78 -16.38
N GLY A 136 -9.50 -17.13 -15.27
CA GLY A 136 -10.73 -16.38 -15.11
C GLY A 136 -10.64 -15.33 -14.00
N SER A 137 -11.58 -14.40 -13.96
CA SER A 137 -11.69 -13.47 -12.81
C SER A 137 -12.45 -14.13 -11.67
N GLY A 138 -11.97 -13.99 -10.44
CA GLY A 138 -12.65 -14.50 -9.23
C GLY A 138 -14.01 -13.85 -8.97
N PRO A 139 -14.92 -14.54 -8.25
CA PRO A 139 -16.19 -13.96 -7.80
C PRO A 139 -15.96 -12.87 -6.76
N ALA A 140 -16.73 -11.79 -6.75
CA ALA A 140 -16.49 -10.66 -5.85
C ALA A 140 -17.78 -10.03 -5.34
N ILE A 141 -17.72 -9.30 -4.23
CA ILE A 141 -18.80 -8.41 -3.81
C ILE A 141 -18.41 -6.98 -4.17
N ILE A 142 -19.22 -6.33 -5.00
CA ILE A 142 -18.98 -4.97 -5.47
C ILE A 142 -20.17 -4.08 -5.16
N LEU A 143 -19.94 -2.76 -5.16
CA LEU A 143 -21.00 -1.78 -5.22
C LEU A 143 -21.72 -1.90 -6.57
N ALA A 144 -23.05 -1.89 -6.55
CA ALA A 144 -23.85 -1.88 -7.77
C ALA A 144 -23.36 -0.78 -8.73
N PRO A 145 -23.28 -1.05 -10.05
CA PRO A 145 -23.00 -0.02 -11.04
C PRO A 145 -23.93 1.18 -10.89
N SER A 146 -23.52 2.35 -11.35
CA SER A 146 -24.38 3.55 -11.40
C SER A 146 -24.87 3.79 -12.82
N GLY A 147 -26.12 4.26 -12.97
CA GLY A 147 -26.69 4.56 -14.28
C GLY A 147 -28.22 4.70 -14.25
N PRO A 148 -28.81 5.29 -15.31
CA PRO A 148 -30.25 5.55 -15.39
C PRO A 148 -31.12 4.29 -15.31
N ASN A 149 -30.51 3.13 -15.54
CA ASN A 149 -31.19 1.84 -15.65
C ASN A 149 -30.90 0.88 -14.48
N VAL A 150 -30.26 1.36 -13.41
CA VAL A 150 -29.88 0.52 -12.25
C VAL A 150 -31.05 0.36 -11.25
N GLY A 151 -32.01 1.28 -11.29
CA GLY A 151 -33.20 1.23 -10.45
C GLY A 151 -32.88 1.24 -8.95
N THR A 152 -33.57 0.41 -8.17
CA THR A 152 -33.44 0.32 -6.71
C THR A 152 -32.15 -0.34 -6.22
N LEU A 153 -31.35 -0.89 -7.13
CA LEU A 153 -30.07 -1.53 -6.78
C LEU A 153 -28.94 -0.51 -6.63
N ALA A 154 -29.15 0.75 -7.00
CA ALA A 154 -28.13 1.78 -6.85
C ALA A 154 -27.72 1.92 -5.37
N GLY A 155 -26.42 1.87 -5.09
CA GLY A 155 -25.92 2.00 -3.71
C GLY A 155 -25.90 0.68 -2.91
N THR A 156 -26.34 -0.44 -3.47
CA THR A 156 -26.36 -1.73 -2.76
C THR A 156 -25.15 -2.61 -3.09
N ALA A 157 -24.94 -3.65 -2.28
CA ALA A 157 -23.96 -4.68 -2.54
C ALA A 157 -24.49 -5.68 -3.57
N VAL A 158 -23.70 -5.99 -4.60
CA VAL A 158 -24.07 -6.96 -5.64
C VAL A 158 -22.99 -8.01 -5.78
N PHE A 159 -23.42 -9.26 -5.92
CA PHE A 159 -22.54 -10.38 -6.23
C PHE A 159 -22.11 -10.33 -7.69
N ARG A 160 -20.81 -10.25 -7.91
CA ARG A 160 -20.17 -10.47 -9.20
C ARG A 160 -19.79 -11.95 -9.32
N PRO A 161 -20.41 -12.73 -10.22
CA PRO A 161 -20.07 -14.14 -10.42
C PRO A 161 -18.64 -14.31 -10.97
N PRO A 162 -18.05 -15.52 -10.87
CA PRO A 162 -16.76 -15.79 -11.48
C PRO A 162 -16.85 -15.70 -13.00
N PHE A 163 -15.81 -15.15 -13.65
CA PHE A 163 -15.71 -15.20 -15.11
C PHE A 163 -14.92 -16.42 -15.52
N CYS A 164 -15.60 -17.39 -16.14
CA CYS A 164 -14.96 -18.58 -16.66
C CYS A 164 -15.60 -18.96 -18.01
N PRO A 165 -15.01 -18.57 -19.15
CA PRO A 165 -15.58 -18.79 -20.47
C PRO A 165 -15.83 -20.26 -20.80
N ALA A 166 -14.91 -21.14 -20.38
CA ALA A 166 -14.99 -22.58 -20.64
C ALA A 166 -15.78 -23.34 -19.56
N CYS A 167 -16.18 -22.68 -18.46
CA CYS A 167 -17.12 -23.24 -17.49
C CYS A 167 -18.58 -23.06 -17.96
N ALA A 168 -18.82 -22.24 -18.99
CA ALA A 168 -20.16 -22.02 -19.50
C ALA A 168 -20.69 -23.30 -20.20
N PRO A 169 -21.90 -23.81 -19.84
CA PRO A 169 -22.56 -24.87 -20.56
C PRO A 169 -22.68 -24.47 -22.03
N THR A 170 -22.42 -25.42 -22.92
CA THR A 170 -22.63 -25.27 -24.35
C THR A 170 -24.13 -25.42 -24.69
N GLY A 171 -24.60 -24.77 -25.76
CA GLY A 171 -26.00 -24.83 -26.23
C GLY A 171 -26.84 -23.60 -25.86
N ALA A 172 -28.18 -23.68 -25.98
CA ALA A 172 -29.10 -22.56 -25.72
C ALA A 172 -29.03 -22.03 -24.27
N LEU A 173 -28.41 -22.78 -23.36
CA LEU A 173 -28.16 -22.42 -21.96
C LEU A 173 -26.85 -21.65 -21.75
N ALA A 174 -25.99 -21.53 -22.78
CA ALA A 174 -24.71 -20.80 -22.73
C ALA A 174 -24.91 -19.29 -22.50
N THR A 175 -26.00 -18.73 -22.98
CA THR A 175 -26.38 -17.32 -22.84
C THR A 175 -26.69 -16.95 -21.38
N TYR A 176 -26.93 -17.94 -20.52
CA TYR A 176 -27.36 -17.79 -19.13
C TYR A 176 -26.32 -18.24 -18.12
N TYR A 177 -25.16 -18.74 -18.58
CA TYR A 177 -24.06 -18.93 -17.65
C TYR A 177 -23.60 -17.57 -17.17
N SER A 178 -23.46 -17.48 -15.86
CA SER A 178 -23.04 -16.31 -15.13
C SER A 178 -21.63 -15.91 -15.53
N SER A 179 -21.48 -15.29 -16.70
CA SER A 179 -20.20 -14.79 -17.14
C SER A 179 -19.88 -13.61 -16.23
N GLY A 180 -18.99 -13.81 -15.28
CA GLY A 180 -18.47 -12.73 -14.48
C GLY A 180 -17.88 -11.60 -15.33
N GLN A 181 -17.03 -10.79 -14.71
CA GLN A 181 -16.35 -9.75 -15.47
C GLN A 181 -15.18 -10.35 -16.29
N PRO A 182 -15.10 -10.10 -17.61
CA PRO A 182 -13.93 -10.51 -18.38
C PRO A 182 -12.66 -9.85 -17.84
N PHE A 183 -11.49 -10.37 -18.21
CA PHE A 183 -10.25 -9.68 -17.90
C PHE A 183 -10.26 -8.28 -18.51
N VAL A 184 -10.02 -7.27 -17.68
CA VAL A 184 -9.95 -5.87 -18.09
C VAL A 184 -8.66 -5.29 -17.55
N GLY A 185 -7.75 -4.87 -18.44
CA GLY A 185 -6.52 -4.17 -18.06
C GLY A 185 -6.81 -2.80 -17.45
N PHE A 186 -5.91 -2.32 -16.59
CA PHE A 186 -5.99 -0.96 -16.06
C PHE A 186 -5.59 0.08 -17.14
N PRO A 187 -6.27 1.24 -17.27
CA PRO A 187 -7.38 1.72 -16.45
C PRO A 187 -8.72 1.03 -16.79
N PHE A 188 -9.55 0.80 -15.76
CA PHE A 188 -10.78 0.02 -15.88
C PHE A 188 -11.94 0.78 -16.53
N THR A 189 -11.99 2.09 -16.33
CA THR A 189 -13.04 3.00 -16.79
C THR A 189 -13.42 2.77 -18.25
N GLY A 190 -14.72 2.66 -18.54
CA GLY A 190 -15.26 2.50 -19.91
C GLY A 190 -15.15 1.10 -20.49
N SER A 191 -14.45 0.18 -19.83
CA SER A 191 -14.36 -1.22 -20.25
C SER A 191 -15.62 -2.00 -19.89
N LEU A 192 -15.73 -3.22 -20.44
CA LEU A 192 -16.81 -4.16 -20.12
C LEU A 192 -16.83 -4.44 -18.60
N GLY A 193 -17.98 -4.19 -18.00
CA GLY A 193 -18.28 -4.50 -16.60
C GLY A 193 -18.84 -5.92 -16.43
N PRO A 194 -19.18 -6.29 -15.19
CA PRO A 194 -19.75 -7.59 -14.88
C PRO A 194 -21.18 -7.73 -15.42
N ASN A 195 -21.45 -8.71 -16.28
CA ASN A 195 -22.78 -8.82 -16.90
C ASN A 195 -23.86 -9.45 -16.00
N PHE A 196 -23.54 -9.72 -14.72
CA PHE A 196 -24.44 -10.32 -13.72
C PHE A 196 -25.20 -11.56 -14.21
N GLY A 197 -24.61 -12.32 -15.13
CA GLY A 197 -25.22 -13.50 -15.74
C GLY A 197 -26.24 -13.23 -16.84
N VAL A 198 -26.06 -12.12 -17.55
CA VAL A 198 -26.87 -11.75 -18.71
C VAL A 198 -25.97 -11.73 -19.95
N GLY A 199 -26.17 -12.66 -20.88
CA GLY A 199 -25.50 -12.63 -22.17
C GLY A 199 -25.91 -11.42 -23.03
N PRO A 200 -25.11 -11.03 -24.03
CA PRO A 200 -25.49 -9.99 -24.99
C PRO A 200 -26.86 -10.31 -25.62
N GLY A 201 -27.83 -9.39 -25.50
CA GLY A 201 -29.18 -9.55 -26.08
C GLY A 201 -30.22 -10.25 -25.21
N ALA A 202 -29.90 -10.67 -23.97
CA ALA A 202 -30.89 -11.23 -23.06
C ALA A 202 -31.76 -10.12 -22.45
N ARG A 203 -33.08 -10.18 -22.73
CA ARG A 203 -34.09 -9.26 -22.17
C ARG A 203 -34.21 -9.48 -20.66
N GLY A 204 -34.06 -8.40 -19.91
CA GLY A 204 -33.85 -8.41 -18.46
C GLY A 204 -35.01 -8.97 -17.63
N THR A 205 -34.65 -9.36 -16.39
CA THR A 205 -35.44 -9.25 -15.14
C THR A 205 -34.77 -9.99 -13.97
N LEU A 206 -33.78 -10.86 -14.20
CA LEU A 206 -33.26 -11.72 -13.13
C LEU A 206 -32.46 -10.99 -12.02
N PHE A 207 -31.86 -9.83 -12.33
CA PHE A 207 -31.14 -8.98 -11.38
C PHE A 207 -31.36 -7.46 -11.60
N GLY A 208 -32.53 -7.06 -12.11
CA GLY A 208 -32.90 -5.64 -12.19
C GLY A 208 -32.21 -4.77 -13.25
N PHE A 209 -31.28 -5.29 -14.06
CA PHE A 209 -30.65 -4.54 -15.16
C PHE A 209 -31.35 -4.79 -16.51
N PRO A 210 -31.86 -3.75 -17.21
CA PRO A 210 -32.58 -3.91 -18.48
C PRO A 210 -31.65 -4.10 -19.69
N GLY A 211 -31.16 -5.31 -19.93
CA GLY A 211 -30.74 -5.77 -21.27
C GLY A 211 -29.63 -4.99 -22.00
N PHE A 212 -28.67 -4.38 -21.30
CA PHE A 212 -27.49 -3.74 -21.89
C PHE A 212 -26.18 -4.29 -21.30
N SER A 213 -25.08 -4.20 -22.06
CA SER A 213 -23.73 -4.50 -21.55
C SER A 213 -23.32 -3.42 -20.55
N VAL A 214 -23.20 -3.76 -19.27
CA VAL A 214 -22.70 -2.80 -18.29
C VAL A 214 -21.25 -2.43 -18.59
N THR A 215 -20.92 -1.16 -18.49
CA THR A 215 -19.54 -0.68 -18.52
C THR A 215 -19.11 -0.29 -17.11
N LEU A 216 -17.84 -0.48 -16.79
CA LEU A 216 -17.26 0.14 -15.60
C LEU A 216 -17.37 1.66 -15.77
N GLY A 217 -17.95 2.33 -14.77
CA GLY A 217 -18.46 3.69 -14.90
C GLY A 217 -17.40 4.71 -15.32
N PRO A 218 -17.80 5.95 -15.66
CA PRO A 218 -16.85 7.04 -15.83
C PRO A 218 -16.14 7.37 -14.50
N PRO A 219 -14.97 8.02 -14.51
CA PRO A 219 -14.33 8.49 -13.29
C PRO A 219 -15.26 9.50 -12.62
N THR A 220 -15.46 9.42 -11.31
CA THR A 220 -16.32 10.37 -10.61
C THR A 220 -15.64 11.74 -10.54
N THR A 221 -16.18 12.76 -11.20
CA THR A 221 -15.63 14.13 -11.24
C THR A 221 -16.03 15.01 -10.05
N VAL A 222 -16.75 14.46 -9.06
CA VAL A 222 -17.24 15.24 -7.92
C VAL A 222 -16.13 15.46 -6.89
N GLY A 223 -15.34 16.51 -7.10
CA GLY A 223 -14.91 17.44 -6.05
C GLY A 223 -13.78 17.05 -5.09
N ASN A 224 -12.84 16.16 -5.42
CA ASN A 224 -11.80 15.77 -4.45
C ASN A 224 -10.37 16.02 -4.95
N ARG A 225 -9.63 16.82 -4.17
CA ARG A 225 -8.18 17.11 -4.27
C ARG A 225 -7.28 15.86 -4.06
N PHE A 226 -7.82 14.64 -4.15
CA PHE A 226 -7.21 13.42 -3.58
C PHE A 226 -6.94 12.27 -4.58
N GLY A 227 -7.42 12.32 -5.83
CA GLY A 227 -6.95 11.52 -6.99
C GLY A 227 -6.80 9.98 -6.91
N ALA A 228 -6.57 9.35 -8.08
CA ALA A 228 -6.38 7.91 -8.37
C ALA A 228 -7.55 6.96 -8.06
N ALA A 229 -8.34 7.20 -6.99
CA ALA A 229 -9.53 6.43 -6.67
C ALA A 229 -10.64 6.52 -7.75
N ASP A 230 -10.65 7.62 -8.52
CA ASP A 230 -11.58 7.83 -9.63
C ASP A 230 -11.42 6.80 -10.75
N ARG A 231 -10.33 6.00 -10.75
CA ARG A 231 -10.05 4.98 -11.77
C ARG A 231 -10.59 3.59 -11.46
N PHE A 232 -11.28 3.42 -10.34
CA PHE A 232 -11.91 2.16 -9.92
C PHE A 232 -13.45 2.23 -9.87
N PRO A 233 -14.14 2.84 -10.86
CA PRO A 233 -15.59 2.97 -10.82
C PRO A 233 -16.26 1.59 -11.03
N GLY A 234 -17.16 1.22 -10.11
CA GLY A 234 -17.90 -0.04 -10.19
C GLY A 234 -17.08 -1.30 -9.88
N VAL A 235 -15.89 -1.15 -9.28
CA VAL A 235 -15.01 -2.26 -8.85
C VAL A 235 -14.95 -2.36 -7.32
N GLY A 236 -15.17 -1.24 -6.64
CA GLY A 236 -15.06 -1.12 -5.20
C GLY A 236 -16.17 -1.78 -4.41
N SER A 237 -15.92 -1.98 -3.12
CA SER A 237 -16.88 -2.51 -2.16
C SER A 237 -17.97 -1.49 -1.78
N PRO A 238 -19.17 -1.97 -1.39
CA PRO A 238 -20.28 -1.11 -0.97
C PRO A 238 -20.00 -0.24 0.27
N VAL A 239 -18.97 -0.53 1.07
CA VAL A 239 -18.63 0.27 2.28
C VAL A 239 -17.66 1.43 2.00
N GLY A 240 -17.52 1.86 0.74
CA GLY A 240 -16.75 3.07 0.37
C GLY A 240 -15.31 2.82 -0.06
N SER A 241 -14.93 1.57 -0.36
CA SER A 241 -13.59 1.19 -0.83
C SER A 241 -13.49 1.16 -2.35
N ILE A 242 -12.29 1.34 -2.89
CA ILE A 242 -11.95 1.05 -4.30
C ILE A 242 -11.63 -0.43 -4.55
N LEU A 243 -11.38 -1.20 -3.48
CA LEU A 243 -11.16 -2.64 -3.55
C LEU A 243 -12.48 -3.39 -3.29
N PRO A 244 -12.72 -4.51 -3.98
CA PRO A 244 -13.94 -5.32 -3.80
C PRO A 244 -13.95 -6.08 -2.46
N GLY A 245 -15.12 -6.54 -2.04
CA GLY A 245 -15.26 -7.54 -1.00
C GLY A 245 -14.88 -8.94 -1.51
N ILE A 246 -14.42 -9.82 -0.61
CA ILE A 246 -13.94 -11.16 -0.98
C ILE A 246 -15.10 -12.16 -0.99
N VAL A 247 -15.02 -13.13 -1.90
CA VAL A 247 -15.91 -14.30 -1.92
C VAL A 247 -15.04 -15.55 -1.78
N LEU A 248 -15.20 -16.24 -0.67
CA LEU A 248 -14.41 -17.43 -0.32
C LEU A 248 -15.06 -18.70 -0.86
N ALA A 249 -16.39 -18.74 -0.93
CA ALA A 249 -17.13 -19.89 -1.43
C ALA A 249 -18.38 -19.46 -2.18
N THR A 250 -18.69 -20.19 -3.25
CA THR A 250 -19.92 -20.07 -4.03
C THR A 250 -20.62 -21.41 -4.11
N THR A 251 -21.94 -21.41 -4.28
CA THR A 251 -22.72 -22.60 -4.60
C THR A 251 -23.57 -22.34 -5.83
N THR A 252 -23.98 -23.41 -6.51
CA THR A 252 -24.95 -23.33 -7.61
C THR A 252 -26.32 -23.68 -7.08
N LEU A 253 -27.25 -22.72 -7.10
CA LEU A 253 -28.66 -23.02 -6.87
C LEU A 253 -29.21 -23.77 -8.08
N PRO A 254 -29.98 -24.85 -7.86
CA PRO A 254 -30.55 -25.64 -8.95
C PRO A 254 -31.59 -24.83 -9.74
N THR A 255 -31.89 -25.30 -10.95
CA THR A 255 -33.01 -24.76 -11.74
C THR A 255 -34.33 -24.84 -10.97
N THR A 256 -35.13 -23.80 -11.04
CA THR A 256 -36.55 -23.83 -10.69
C THR A 256 -37.41 -23.65 -11.93
N ALA A 257 -38.73 -23.76 -11.80
CA ALA A 257 -39.66 -23.48 -12.89
C ALA A 257 -39.57 -22.03 -13.42
N LEU A 258 -38.98 -21.11 -12.65
CA LEU A 258 -38.86 -19.68 -12.97
C LEU A 258 -37.42 -19.22 -13.17
N THR A 259 -36.43 -20.00 -12.76
CA THR A 259 -35.02 -19.61 -12.77
C THR A 259 -34.12 -20.74 -13.27
N LEU A 260 -33.15 -20.40 -14.11
CA LEU A 260 -32.07 -21.32 -14.49
C LEU A 260 -31.11 -21.55 -13.30
N PRO A 261 -30.08 -22.42 -13.39
CA PRO A 261 -29.12 -22.55 -12.31
C PRO A 261 -28.35 -21.23 -12.14
N ILE A 262 -28.17 -20.78 -10.90
CA ILE A 262 -27.51 -19.50 -10.60
C ILE A 262 -26.40 -19.75 -9.58
N ILE A 263 -25.21 -19.21 -9.85
CA ILE A 263 -24.12 -19.18 -8.88
C ILE A 263 -24.39 -18.06 -7.88
N VAL A 264 -24.36 -18.40 -6.59
CA VAL A 264 -24.56 -17.45 -5.48
C VAL A 264 -23.41 -17.57 -4.48
N PRO A 265 -23.05 -16.48 -3.77
CA PRO A 265 -22.02 -16.53 -2.75
C PRO A 265 -22.58 -17.21 -1.49
N VAL A 266 -21.80 -18.10 -0.89
CA VAL A 266 -22.14 -18.74 0.40
C VAL A 266 -21.38 -18.07 1.53
N THR A 267 -20.09 -17.78 1.30
CA THR A 267 -19.22 -17.16 2.29
C THR A 267 -18.51 -15.98 1.64
N PHE A 268 -18.77 -14.78 2.14
CA PHE A 268 -18.24 -13.54 1.57
C PHE A 268 -18.13 -12.43 2.61
N THR A 269 -17.36 -11.40 2.28
CA THR A 269 -17.34 -10.13 3.02
C THR A 269 -17.79 -8.99 2.11
N THR A 270 -18.49 -8.02 2.69
CA THR A 270 -18.77 -6.75 2.00
C THR A 270 -17.60 -5.79 2.16
N ALA A 271 -16.92 -5.78 3.30
CA ALA A 271 -15.70 -5.00 3.52
C ALA A 271 -14.49 -5.65 2.82
N PRO A 272 -13.58 -4.85 2.24
CA PRO A 272 -12.36 -5.36 1.63
C PRO A 272 -11.38 -5.90 2.68
N SER A 273 -10.55 -6.85 2.28
CA SER A 273 -9.45 -7.42 3.04
C SER A 273 -8.15 -7.14 2.30
N TYR A 274 -7.22 -6.39 2.88
CA TYR A 274 -6.02 -5.93 2.18
C TYR A 274 -4.87 -5.66 3.15
N LEU A 275 -3.65 -5.63 2.60
CA LEU A 275 -2.46 -5.18 3.33
C LEU A 275 -2.37 -3.66 3.28
N PRO A 276 -2.27 -2.96 4.42
CA PRO A 276 -2.06 -1.50 4.43
C PRO A 276 -0.80 -1.07 3.66
N ASP A 277 0.25 -1.90 3.71
CA ASP A 277 1.55 -1.59 3.10
C ASP A 277 1.61 -1.90 1.60
N ALA A 278 0.65 -2.67 1.07
CA ALA A 278 0.58 -3.11 -0.32
C ALA A 278 -0.87 -3.46 -0.73
N PRO A 279 -1.82 -2.50 -0.69
CA PRO A 279 -3.25 -2.76 -0.85
C PRO A 279 -3.65 -3.32 -2.22
N PHE A 280 -2.83 -3.10 -3.25
CA PHE A 280 -3.10 -3.56 -4.61
C PHE A 280 -2.35 -4.84 -5.00
N VAL A 281 -1.63 -5.48 -4.08
CA VAL A 281 -0.84 -6.68 -4.41
C VAL A 281 -1.73 -7.79 -4.97
N SER A 282 -1.53 -8.16 -6.22
CA SER A 282 -2.42 -9.12 -6.90
C SER A 282 -1.63 -10.19 -7.66
N ARG A 283 -0.38 -10.39 -7.24
CA ARG A 283 0.53 -11.41 -7.76
C ARG A 283 0.96 -12.29 -6.60
N LEU A 284 1.09 -13.59 -6.86
CA LEU A 284 1.63 -14.53 -5.87
C LEU A 284 3.07 -14.19 -5.50
N TYR A 285 3.83 -13.68 -6.47
CA TYR A 285 5.18 -13.19 -6.28
C TYR A 285 5.33 -11.83 -6.96
N GLY A 286 5.84 -10.86 -6.21
CA GLY A 286 6.04 -9.49 -6.68
C GLY A 286 7.37 -8.96 -6.19
N GLU A 287 8.04 -8.20 -7.05
CA GLU A 287 9.27 -7.49 -6.71
C GLU A 287 9.15 -6.05 -7.19
N SER A 288 9.66 -5.14 -6.38
CA SER A 288 9.65 -3.71 -6.65
C SER A 288 10.86 -3.05 -5.98
N SER A 289 11.24 -1.86 -6.46
CA SER A 289 12.44 -1.16 -6.00
C SER A 289 12.19 0.34 -5.92
N PHE A 290 12.82 0.99 -4.94
CA PHE A 290 12.65 2.42 -4.67
C PHE A 290 11.19 2.83 -4.48
N ASN A 291 10.50 2.07 -3.62
CA ASN A 291 9.05 2.10 -3.48
C ASN A 291 8.53 3.30 -2.69
N ASN A 292 9.03 3.39 -1.47
CA ASN A 292 8.65 4.35 -0.47
C ASN A 292 9.91 5.09 -0.04
N SER A 293 9.83 6.41 -0.02
CA SER A 293 10.92 7.28 0.37
C SER A 293 10.45 8.25 1.44
N VAL A 294 11.30 8.48 2.42
CA VAL A 294 11.06 9.40 3.54
C VAL A 294 12.20 10.37 3.61
N VAL A 295 11.88 11.64 3.73
CA VAL A 295 12.85 12.69 4.07
C VAL A 295 12.38 13.39 5.32
N GLY A 296 13.29 13.78 6.19
CA GLY A 296 12.92 14.54 7.36
C GLY A 296 14.12 15.20 8.02
N ALA A 297 13.80 15.86 9.12
CA ALA A 297 14.77 16.47 10.00
C ALA A 297 14.53 15.98 11.41
N LYS A 298 15.61 15.80 12.17
CA LYS A 298 15.59 15.58 13.61
C LYS A 298 16.21 16.80 14.26
N TRP A 299 15.40 17.51 15.04
CA TRP A 299 15.82 18.72 15.70
C TRP A 299 15.75 18.54 17.21
N ARG A 300 16.92 18.46 17.84
CA ARG A 300 17.09 18.46 19.29
C ARG A 300 17.15 19.91 19.80
N LEU A 301 16.25 20.28 20.70
CA LEU A 301 16.22 21.60 21.31
C LEU A 301 17.18 21.74 22.48
N THR A 302 17.41 20.66 23.23
CA THR A 302 18.33 20.69 24.36
C THR A 302 19.78 20.65 23.90
N GLY A 303 20.69 21.16 24.74
CA GLY A 303 22.11 21.10 24.50
C GLY A 303 22.56 19.67 24.16
N PRO A 304 23.49 19.50 23.22
CA PRO A 304 23.83 18.19 22.70
C PRO A 304 24.73 17.40 23.67
N ARG A 305 25.14 18.00 24.80
CA ARG A 305 25.80 17.33 25.94
C ARG A 305 24.88 17.21 27.16
N ASN A 306 23.65 17.74 27.09
CA ASN A 306 22.70 17.67 28.18
C ASN A 306 22.25 16.21 28.38
N PRO A 307 22.26 15.66 29.62
CA PRO A 307 21.73 14.33 29.91
C PRO A 307 20.26 14.16 29.55
N PHE A 308 19.50 15.26 29.47
CA PHE A 308 18.13 15.26 28.98
C PHE A 308 18.04 15.79 27.54
N GLY A 309 17.34 15.03 26.70
CA GLY A 309 17.03 15.26 25.30
C GLY A 309 15.57 15.55 25.07
N PHE A 310 15.27 16.62 24.34
CA PHE A 310 13.92 16.88 23.84
C PHE A 310 13.99 17.47 22.43
N GLY A 311 13.05 17.08 21.58
CA GLY A 311 13.02 17.58 20.21
C GLY A 311 11.90 17.02 19.36
N PHE A 312 11.99 17.35 18.07
CA PHE A 312 10.98 17.06 17.06
C PHE A 312 11.59 16.40 15.84
N ILE A 313 10.77 15.62 15.15
CA ILE A 313 11.11 14.89 13.94
C ILE A 313 9.97 15.09 12.94
N PRO A 314 9.94 16.22 12.22
CA PRO A 314 9.10 16.36 11.05
C PRO A 314 9.64 15.49 9.91
N PHE A 315 8.75 14.81 9.20
CA PHE A 315 9.09 14.07 8.00
C PHE A 315 7.98 14.12 6.96
N TYR A 316 8.39 13.93 5.72
CA TYR A 316 7.51 13.74 4.58
C TYR A 316 7.82 12.40 3.92
N ARG A 317 6.78 11.65 3.63
CA ARG A 317 6.84 10.34 2.98
C ARG A 317 6.18 10.42 1.61
N TRP A 318 6.81 9.88 0.59
CA TRP A 318 6.18 9.75 -0.72
C TRP A 318 6.38 8.37 -1.32
N TYR A 319 5.47 8.07 -2.24
CA TYR A 319 5.41 6.81 -2.97
C TYR A 319 5.84 7.04 -4.41
N SER A 320 6.81 6.26 -4.87
CA SER A 320 7.35 6.37 -6.24
C SER A 320 6.35 5.87 -7.28
N ASP A 321 5.67 4.77 -6.98
CA ASP A 321 4.66 4.18 -7.84
C ASP A 321 3.26 4.60 -7.44
N LYS A 322 2.40 4.86 -8.42
CA LYS A 322 1.03 5.35 -8.23
C LYS A 322 0.11 4.75 -9.28
N ALA A 323 -1.18 4.68 -9.01
CA ALA A 323 -2.19 4.25 -9.98
C ALA A 323 -2.51 5.37 -11.01
N LYS A 324 -1.49 6.00 -11.60
CA LYS A 324 -1.60 7.05 -12.63
C LYS A 324 -1.47 6.52 -14.07
N ASP A 325 -0.95 5.32 -14.26
CA ASP A 325 -0.90 4.65 -15.56
C ASP A 325 -0.79 3.14 -15.35
N ALA A 326 -0.81 2.39 -16.46
CA ALA A 326 -0.67 0.94 -16.43
C ALA A 326 0.67 0.50 -15.81
N THR A 327 1.74 1.26 -16.04
CA THR A 327 3.08 0.95 -15.51
C THR A 327 3.13 1.05 -14.00
N GLY A 328 2.68 2.17 -13.43
CA GLY A 328 2.65 2.39 -11.99
C GLY A 328 1.66 1.45 -11.30
N PHE A 329 0.49 1.20 -11.90
CA PHE A 329 -0.44 0.22 -11.34
C PHE A 329 0.13 -1.21 -11.33
N ASN A 330 0.86 -1.59 -12.38
CA ASN A 330 1.55 -2.87 -12.44
C ASN A 330 2.63 -3.03 -11.35
N GLN A 331 3.30 -1.94 -10.95
CA GLN A 331 4.21 -1.97 -9.79
C GLN A 331 3.46 -2.12 -8.47
N LEU A 332 2.31 -1.45 -8.32
CA LEU A 332 1.46 -1.62 -7.13
C LEU A 332 0.96 -3.07 -6.99
N GLN A 333 0.66 -3.74 -8.11
CA GLN A 333 0.33 -5.17 -8.13
C GLN A 333 1.48 -6.10 -7.73
N ARG A 334 2.72 -5.60 -7.80
CA ARG A 334 3.94 -6.28 -7.33
C ARG A 334 4.30 -5.91 -5.88
N GLY A 335 3.50 -5.07 -5.22
CA GLY A 335 3.72 -4.71 -3.82
C GLY A 335 4.50 -3.42 -3.59
N SER A 336 4.62 -2.55 -4.60
CA SER A 336 5.43 -1.33 -4.48
C SER A 336 4.92 -0.29 -3.49
N GLY A 337 3.77 -0.52 -2.85
CA GLY A 337 3.26 0.31 -1.76
C GLY A 337 1.76 0.60 -1.88
N PRO A 338 1.26 1.56 -1.09
CA PRO A 338 -0.12 2.05 -1.17
C PRO A 338 -0.38 2.98 -2.36
N GLY A 339 0.65 3.58 -2.94
CA GLY A 339 0.55 4.33 -4.20
C GLY A 339 -0.29 5.60 -4.14
N ALA A 340 -0.29 6.29 -2.99
CA ALA A 340 -1.05 7.51 -2.79
C ALA A 340 -0.53 8.66 -3.67
N ASN A 341 -1.44 9.52 -4.14
CA ASN A 341 -1.11 10.63 -5.02
C ASN A 341 -0.37 11.77 -4.29
N PHE A 342 -0.78 12.03 -3.07
CA PHE A 342 -0.11 12.93 -2.15
C PHE A 342 0.79 12.10 -1.22
N GLY A 343 1.78 12.71 -0.61
CA GLY A 343 2.58 12.04 0.42
C GLY A 343 1.99 12.17 1.82
N ASP A 344 2.62 11.52 2.79
CA ASP A 344 2.22 11.59 4.19
C ASP A 344 3.11 12.57 4.94
N PHE A 345 2.50 13.32 5.86
CA PHE A 345 3.21 14.23 6.74
C PHE A 345 3.22 13.66 8.15
N GLY A 346 4.41 13.51 8.72
CA GLY A 346 4.58 13.05 10.09
C GLY A 346 5.27 14.08 10.94
N LEU A 347 4.86 14.15 12.21
CA LEU A 347 5.58 14.87 13.25
C LEU A 347 5.69 13.95 14.46
N VAL A 348 6.93 13.68 14.87
CA VAL A 348 7.22 12.89 16.07
C VAL A 348 7.98 13.76 17.06
N MET A 349 7.52 13.81 18.29
CA MET A 349 8.25 14.33 19.43
C MET A 349 9.05 13.21 20.07
N PHE A 350 10.24 13.53 20.56
CA PHE A 350 11.02 12.62 21.39
C PHE A 350 11.44 13.31 22.69
N ALA A 351 11.49 12.51 23.74
CA ALA A 351 12.14 12.83 24.99
C ALA A 351 13.11 11.70 25.33
N ASP A 352 14.28 12.05 25.84
CA ASP A 352 15.37 11.14 26.11
C ASP A 352 16.05 11.55 27.42
N ALA A 353 16.43 10.60 28.26
CA ALA A 353 17.02 10.87 29.55
C ALA A 353 18.09 9.81 29.86
N ARG A 354 19.33 10.27 29.95
CA ARG A 354 20.45 9.45 30.37
C ARG A 354 20.42 9.28 31.89
N LEU A 355 20.08 8.06 32.33
CA LEU A 355 20.04 7.71 33.75
C LEU A 355 21.43 7.30 34.27
N SER A 356 22.27 6.69 33.42
CA SER A 356 23.64 6.30 33.78
C SER A 356 24.56 6.26 32.56
N ARG A 357 25.82 5.81 32.75
CA ARG A 357 26.73 5.62 31.61
C ARG A 357 26.20 4.58 30.62
N SER A 358 25.49 3.58 31.11
CA SER A 358 24.99 2.43 30.34
C SER A 358 23.47 2.48 30.09
N VAL A 359 22.71 3.25 30.88
CA VAL A 359 21.25 3.28 30.80
C VAL A 359 20.76 4.59 30.19
N ASN A 360 19.98 4.47 29.12
CA ASN A 360 19.25 5.57 28.51
C ASN A 360 17.76 5.22 28.38
N VAL A 361 16.90 6.18 28.69
CA VAL A 361 15.44 6.04 28.56
C VAL A 361 14.95 7.00 27.50
N SER A 362 14.26 6.48 26.49
CA SER A 362 13.65 7.28 25.43
C SER A 362 12.14 7.03 25.32
N ALA A 363 11.42 8.09 25.01
CA ALA A 363 9.98 8.08 24.78
C ALA A 363 9.66 8.92 23.54
N ASN A 364 8.68 8.47 22.76
CA ASN A 364 8.32 9.09 21.50
C ASN A 364 6.80 9.22 21.41
N LEU A 365 6.34 10.39 20.96
CA LEU A 365 4.93 10.70 20.73
C LEU A 365 4.78 11.22 19.31
N GLY A 366 4.04 10.51 18.47
CA GLY A 366 3.96 10.79 17.04
C GLY A 366 2.55 10.97 16.53
N TYR A 367 2.42 11.82 15.51
CA TYR A 367 1.22 11.96 14.71
C TYR A 367 1.56 11.93 13.22
N ILE A 368 0.78 11.16 12.45
CA ILE A 368 0.98 11.02 11.00
C ILE A 368 -0.35 11.30 10.30
N LEU A 369 -0.32 12.27 9.40
CA LEU A 369 -1.36 12.57 8.45
C LEU A 369 -1.12 11.74 7.18
N ASN A 370 -1.87 10.66 7.05
CA ASN A 370 -1.81 9.80 5.87
C ASN A 370 -2.63 10.39 4.72
N SER A 371 -2.06 10.33 3.53
CA SER A 371 -2.73 10.55 2.27
C SER A 371 -3.63 9.34 1.96
N ASN A 372 -4.95 9.55 2.01
CA ASN A 372 -5.92 8.48 1.76
C ASN A 372 -5.98 8.12 0.27
N THR A 373 -6.03 6.82 -0.04
CA THR A 373 -6.57 6.27 -1.30
C THR A 373 -8.09 5.99 -1.22
N PHE A 374 -8.71 6.28 -0.06
CA PHE A 374 -10.08 5.91 0.30
C PHE A 374 -11.06 7.11 0.27
N ARG A 375 -12.31 6.88 -0.15
CA ARG A 375 -13.31 7.92 -0.42
C ARG A 375 -14.12 8.42 0.79
N LEU A 376 -13.97 7.93 2.04
CA LEU A 376 -14.55 8.66 3.20
C LEU A 376 -13.91 8.36 4.57
N ILE A 377 -13.77 9.44 5.36
CA ILE A 377 -13.40 9.57 6.78
C ILE A 377 -11.92 9.32 7.15
N SER A 378 -11.24 10.45 7.32
CA SER A 378 -10.06 10.73 8.16
C SER A 378 -9.60 9.58 9.08
N GLY A 379 -8.53 8.90 8.68
CA GLY A 379 -7.78 7.97 9.53
C GLY A 379 -6.61 8.69 10.19
N SER A 380 -6.89 9.47 11.23
CA SER A 380 -5.87 10.08 12.09
C SER A 380 -5.31 9.00 13.03
N ARG A 381 -3.99 8.78 13.04
CA ARG A 381 -3.35 7.84 13.99
C ARG A 381 -2.51 8.61 15.00
N VAL A 382 -2.90 8.50 16.28
CA VAL A 382 -2.12 8.98 17.43
C VAL A 382 -1.26 7.82 17.92
N LEU A 383 0.06 8.02 17.98
CA LEU A 383 1.02 7.02 18.48
C LEU A 383 1.63 7.52 19.80
N VAL A 384 1.23 6.92 20.92
CA VAL A 384 1.86 7.14 22.24
C VAL A 384 2.74 5.92 22.56
N ARG A 385 4.05 6.09 22.83
CA ARG A 385 4.91 4.93 23.18
C ARG A 385 6.09 5.24 24.10
N PHE A 386 6.36 4.28 24.99
CA PHE A 386 7.54 4.22 25.87
C PHE A 386 8.53 3.19 25.32
N GLY A 387 9.82 3.52 25.23
CA GLY A 387 10.87 2.60 24.75
C GLY A 387 11.36 1.62 25.82
N PRO A 388 12.03 0.52 25.43
CA PRO A 388 12.60 -0.43 26.39
C PRO A 388 13.84 0.17 27.09
N LEU A 389 14.06 -0.26 28.33
CA LEU A 389 15.32 -0.09 29.05
C LEU A 389 16.40 -0.91 28.31
N ASN A 390 17.28 -0.24 27.56
CA ASN A 390 18.51 -0.87 27.09
C ASN A 390 19.45 -0.99 28.32
N MET A 391 19.74 -2.22 28.73
CA MET A 391 20.68 -2.56 29.81
C MET A 391 22.11 -2.70 29.29
#